data_AF-A0A423WCU2-F1
#
_entry.id   AF-A0A423WCU2-F1
#
_cell.length_a   1.000
_cell.length_b   1.000
_cell.length_c   1.000
_cell.angle_alpha   90.00
_cell.angle_beta   90.00
_cell.angle_gamma   90.00
#
_symmetry.space_group_name_H-M   'P 1'
#
loop_
_entity.id
_entity.type
_entity.pdbx_description
1 polymer ?
#
loop_
_entity_poly.entity_id
_entity_poly.type
_entity_poly.pdbx_seq_one_letter_code
_entity_poly.pdbx_strand_id
1 'polypeptide(L)'
;MDSPTSAWNYYYDTNVSQPLNSVVNDKEEPEIKLDASNIRPRSGDFEQVNAALARTTNENKLIYIYTLRHGRAAHNEQSNRFSKSIAWRFFAGIRTNFDPRLTKDGIDEAKMAGQILKGLVDAEGAPRPMKVYTSPLSRCVQTAMHTIKELQLGPGVSLSVREGLREWKGYGQYHQSDRRGSVSDLLALVDGLNGSLGMEIRPEIDPGLLQQSQQEAMEDELKGLGSETFTDVDIRLRRILDEIFEVEQPGSCVMLVLHNRCNKSLLRLMGHSQDEVHNFDIENCAILSYLVKRTRLTDDEVRAREWNDRVGGCQQIYDQTIALGDKEQQHQLAAEEVKRLSAGEFQRLESYLISEKERGDVWAVSAVEDLYNCREGT
;
A
#
# COMPACT_ATOMS: atom_id res chain seq x y z
N MET A 1 11.38 17.69 8.23
CA MET A 1 10.17 18.45 8.58
C MET A 1 9.66 17.92 9.91
N ASP A 2 9.80 18.74 10.95
CA ASP A 2 9.33 18.46 12.31
C ASP A 2 7.83 18.76 12.42
N SER A 3 6.99 17.91 11.82
CA SER A 3 5.56 17.93 12.17
C SER A 3 5.41 17.34 13.58
N PRO A 4 4.59 17.94 14.45
CA PRO A 4 4.39 17.42 15.80
C PRO A 4 3.89 15.99 15.75
N THR A 5 4.35 15.18 16.71
CA THR A 5 3.88 13.81 16.88
C THR A 5 2.39 13.79 17.15
N SER A 6 1.66 12.90 16.46
CA SER A 6 0.23 12.75 16.64
C SER A 6 -0.11 12.42 18.10
N ALA A 7 -1.05 13.18 18.65
CA ALA A 7 -1.60 12.97 19.99
C ALA A 7 -2.76 11.96 20.01
N TRP A 8 -2.94 11.15 18.96
CA TRP A 8 -4.07 10.24 18.81
C TRP A 8 -3.65 8.78 18.65
N ASN A 9 -4.30 7.89 19.37
CA ASN A 9 -4.31 6.45 19.06
C ASN A 9 -5.54 6.12 18.22
N TYR A 10 -5.40 5.10 17.39
CA TYR A 10 -6.46 4.58 16.54
C TYR A 10 -6.78 3.15 16.93
N TYR A 11 -8.06 2.79 16.86
CA TYR A 11 -8.51 1.42 17.09
C TYR A 11 -9.70 1.15 16.20
N TYR A 12 -9.85 -0.08 15.72
CA TYR A 12 -11.09 -0.52 15.11
C TYR A 12 -11.91 -1.37 16.07
N ASP A 13 -13.22 -1.35 15.91
CA ASP A 13 -14.12 -2.21 16.68
C ASP A 13 -14.04 -3.65 16.15
N THR A 14 -13.40 -4.52 16.93
CA THR A 14 -13.21 -5.94 16.60
C THR A 14 -14.52 -6.76 16.67
N ASN A 15 -15.58 -6.20 17.25
CA ASN A 15 -16.91 -6.82 17.18
C ASN A 15 -17.58 -6.53 15.84
N VAL A 16 -17.11 -5.50 15.13
CA VAL A 16 -17.68 -5.04 13.87
C VAL A 16 -16.83 -5.51 12.71
N SER A 17 -15.53 -5.22 12.70
CA SER A 17 -14.60 -5.65 11.66
C SER A 17 -13.53 -6.57 12.24
N GLN A 18 -13.38 -7.79 11.72
CA GLN A 18 -12.30 -8.69 12.13
C GLN A 18 -11.63 -9.34 10.92
N PRO A 19 -10.89 -8.54 10.12
CA PRO A 19 -10.24 -9.05 8.91
C PRO A 19 -9.15 -10.11 9.18
N LEU A 20 -8.81 -10.35 10.45
CA LEU A 20 -7.68 -11.18 10.86
C LEU A 20 -8.06 -12.52 11.49
N ASN A 21 -9.34 -12.79 11.78
CA ASN A 21 -9.74 -14.00 12.49
C ASN A 21 -9.80 -15.27 11.62
N SER A 22 -9.61 -15.15 10.30
CA SER A 22 -9.31 -16.28 9.41
C SER A 22 -7.81 -16.48 9.17
N VAL A 23 -6.95 -15.54 9.61
CA VAL A 23 -5.49 -15.56 9.38
C VAL A 23 -4.76 -16.27 10.54
N VAL A 24 -5.37 -17.32 11.08
CA VAL A 24 -4.56 -18.36 11.74
C VAL A 24 -3.82 -19.06 10.63
N ASN A 25 -2.69 -18.47 10.20
CA ASN A 25 -1.41 -19.06 9.86
C ASN A 25 -1.45 -20.50 9.30
N ASP A 26 -2.44 -20.81 8.47
CA ASP A 26 -2.49 -22.03 7.72
C ASP A 26 -1.56 -21.76 6.54
N LYS A 27 -0.37 -22.36 6.62
CA LYS A 27 0.74 -22.14 5.70
C LYS A 27 0.38 -22.49 4.25
N GLU A 28 -0.81 -23.02 4.00
CA GLU A 28 -1.32 -23.40 2.69
C GLU A 28 -2.03 -22.26 1.94
N GLU A 29 -2.74 -21.33 2.60
CA GLU A 29 -3.36 -20.14 1.97
C GLU A 29 -3.36 -18.89 2.87
N PRO A 30 -2.21 -18.21 3.04
CA PRO A 30 -2.04 -17.12 4.03
C PRO A 30 -2.57 -15.74 3.58
N GLU A 31 -3.07 -15.61 2.35
CA GLU A 31 -3.38 -14.32 1.73
C GLU A 31 -4.90 -14.04 1.76
N ILE A 32 -5.30 -12.87 2.28
CA ILE A 32 -6.71 -12.48 2.27
C ILE A 32 -7.15 -12.17 0.84
N LYS A 33 -8.07 -12.98 0.31
CA LYS A 33 -8.57 -12.87 -1.07
C LYS A 33 -9.63 -11.79 -1.24
N LEU A 34 -9.87 -11.39 -2.48
CA LEU A 34 -11.03 -10.55 -2.82
C LEU A 34 -12.33 -11.36 -2.63
N ASP A 35 -12.99 -11.19 -1.49
CA ASP A 35 -14.25 -11.85 -1.16
C ASP A 35 -15.15 -10.92 -0.34
N ALA A 36 -16.46 -10.98 -0.59
CA ALA A 36 -17.44 -10.18 0.13
C ALA A 36 -17.43 -10.43 1.65
N SER A 37 -17.11 -11.66 2.08
CA SER A 37 -16.98 -12.03 3.50
C SER A 37 -15.87 -11.27 4.23
N ASN A 38 -14.81 -10.85 3.54
CA ASN A 38 -13.72 -10.05 4.13
C ASN A 38 -14.12 -8.57 4.31
N ILE A 39 -15.21 -8.14 3.66
CA ILE A 39 -15.77 -6.80 3.75
C ILE A 39 -16.89 -6.74 4.79
N ARG A 40 -17.69 -7.82 4.89
CA ARG A 40 -18.81 -7.88 5.83
C ARG A 40 -18.31 -7.78 7.27
N PRO A 41 -19.10 -7.13 8.14
CA PRO A 41 -18.82 -7.13 9.54
C PRO A 41 -19.03 -8.53 10.14
N ARG A 42 -18.51 -8.76 11.34
CA ARG A 42 -18.59 -10.05 12.04
C ARG A 42 -20.02 -10.51 12.31
N SER A 43 -20.96 -9.58 12.45
CA SER A 43 -22.40 -9.85 12.57
C SER A 43 -23.00 -10.51 11.32
N GLY A 44 -22.35 -10.37 10.16
CA GLY A 44 -22.86 -10.81 8.86
C GLY A 44 -23.71 -9.76 8.13
N ASP A 45 -24.14 -8.70 8.82
CA ASP A 45 -24.93 -7.59 8.26
C ASP A 45 -24.43 -6.21 8.76
N PHE A 46 -24.74 -5.15 7.99
CA PHE A 46 -24.29 -3.79 8.27
C PHE A 46 -25.20 -3.00 9.23
N GLU A 47 -26.23 -3.61 9.84
CA GLU A 47 -27.18 -2.87 10.68
C GLU A 47 -26.48 -2.27 11.90
N GLN A 48 -25.64 -3.05 12.58
CA GLN A 48 -24.88 -2.59 13.74
C GLN A 48 -23.87 -1.50 13.39
N VAL A 49 -23.21 -1.62 12.22
CA VAL A 49 -22.29 -0.61 11.68
C VAL A 49 -23.03 0.72 11.48
N ASN A 50 -24.13 0.67 10.74
CA ASN A 50 -24.93 1.85 10.40
C ASN A 50 -25.52 2.51 11.65
N ALA A 51 -26.00 1.71 12.61
CA ALA A 51 -26.50 2.21 13.88
C ALA A 51 -25.40 2.89 14.72
N ALA A 52 -24.16 2.39 14.69
CA ALA A 52 -23.04 3.02 15.35
C ALA A 52 -22.64 4.35 14.66
N LEU A 53 -22.55 4.35 13.32
CA LEU A 53 -22.25 5.55 12.54
C LEU A 53 -23.33 6.63 12.68
N ALA A 54 -24.60 6.26 12.85
CA ALA A 54 -25.68 7.24 13.04
C ALA A 54 -25.68 7.93 14.42
N ARG A 55 -25.03 7.33 15.44
CA ARG A 55 -24.99 7.87 16.81
C ARG A 55 -23.68 8.58 17.17
N THR A 56 -22.68 8.50 16.30
CA THR A 56 -21.37 9.08 16.55
C THR A 56 -21.42 10.62 16.57
N THR A 57 -20.55 11.23 17.36
CA THR A 57 -20.44 12.69 17.52
C THR A 57 -19.01 13.14 17.24
N ASN A 58 -18.73 14.45 17.28
CA ASN A 58 -17.36 14.94 17.15
C ASN A 58 -16.46 14.49 18.31
N GLU A 59 -17.00 14.36 19.52
CA GLU A 59 -16.28 13.92 20.71
C GLU A 59 -15.97 12.42 20.67
N ASN A 60 -16.89 11.61 20.13
CA ASN A 60 -16.77 10.16 20.00
C ASN A 60 -16.85 9.73 18.53
N LYS A 61 -15.99 10.34 17.72
CA LYS A 61 -16.03 10.21 16.26
C LYS A 61 -15.68 8.79 15.80
N LEU A 62 -16.56 8.24 14.99
CA LEU A 62 -16.41 6.98 14.25
C LEU A 62 -16.34 7.29 12.77
N ILE A 63 -15.42 6.63 12.08
CA ILE A 63 -15.29 6.65 10.62
C ILE A 63 -15.25 5.21 10.15
N TYR A 64 -16.03 4.90 9.12
CA TYR A 64 -15.95 3.60 8.46
C TYR A 64 -14.93 3.66 7.33
N ILE A 65 -13.91 2.82 7.41
CA ILE A 65 -12.76 2.83 6.50
C ILE A 65 -12.74 1.51 5.74
N TYR A 66 -12.86 1.58 4.42
CA TYR A 66 -12.42 0.48 3.56
C TYR A 66 -10.94 0.64 3.24
N THR A 67 -10.17 -0.43 3.25
CA THR A 67 -8.86 -0.46 2.59
C THR A 67 -8.90 -1.39 1.40
N LEU A 68 -8.20 -1.00 0.33
CA LEU A 68 -8.12 -1.73 -0.92
C LEU A 68 -6.65 -1.80 -1.35
N ARG A 69 -6.11 -3.01 -1.51
CA ARG A 69 -4.79 -3.18 -2.16
C ARG A 69 -4.94 -2.87 -3.64
N HIS A 70 -3.95 -2.22 -4.25
CA HIS A 70 -3.94 -2.03 -5.71
C HIS A 70 -4.05 -3.36 -6.48
N GLY A 71 -4.58 -3.29 -7.70
CA GLY A 71 -4.62 -4.42 -8.62
C GLY A 71 -3.24 -4.82 -9.14
N ARG A 72 -3.16 -5.93 -9.87
CA ARG A 72 -1.91 -6.44 -10.45
C ARG A 72 -1.22 -5.42 -11.35
N ALA A 73 0.08 -5.24 -11.16
CA ALA A 73 0.99 -4.44 -11.98
C ALA A 73 2.15 -5.30 -12.50
N ALA A 74 2.98 -4.76 -13.39
CA ALA A 74 4.08 -5.49 -14.03
C ALA A 74 5.04 -6.17 -13.03
N HIS A 75 5.32 -5.54 -11.89
CA HIS A 75 6.18 -6.14 -10.86
C HIS A 75 5.56 -7.40 -10.22
N ASN A 76 4.22 -7.50 -10.18
CA ASN A 76 3.53 -8.68 -9.68
C ASN A 76 3.66 -9.85 -10.68
N GLU A 77 3.58 -9.58 -11.99
CA GLU A 77 3.80 -10.61 -13.02
C GLU A 77 5.23 -11.16 -12.97
N GLN A 78 6.22 -10.28 -12.76
CA GLN A 78 7.61 -10.69 -12.56
C GLN A 78 7.77 -11.61 -11.35
N SER A 79 7.13 -11.24 -10.23
CA SER A 79 7.15 -12.02 -8.99
C SER A 79 6.47 -13.38 -9.16
N ASN A 80 5.36 -13.44 -9.90
CA ASN A 80 4.66 -14.69 -10.21
C ASN A 80 5.46 -15.59 -11.14
N ARG A 81 6.21 -15.00 -12.08
CA ARG A 81 6.99 -15.74 -13.08
C ARG A 81 8.30 -16.30 -12.53
N PHE A 82 9.01 -15.52 -11.71
CA PHE A 82 10.36 -15.84 -11.28
C PHE A 82 10.51 -16.07 -9.77
N SER A 83 9.42 -15.94 -8.99
CA SER A 83 9.37 -15.81 -7.53
C SER A 83 9.52 -14.38 -7.01
N LYS A 84 8.99 -14.14 -5.79
CA LYS A 84 9.16 -12.89 -5.05
C LYS A 84 10.65 -12.61 -4.79
N SER A 85 11.45 -13.62 -4.43
CA SER A 85 12.85 -13.44 -4.03
C SER A 85 13.74 -13.00 -5.21
N ILE A 86 13.59 -13.65 -6.38
CA ILE A 86 14.29 -13.27 -7.61
C ILE A 86 13.84 -11.89 -8.07
N ALA A 87 12.53 -11.61 -8.02
CA ALA A 87 12.02 -10.31 -8.45
C ALA A 87 12.57 -9.16 -7.60
N TRP A 88 12.68 -9.35 -6.29
CA TRP A 88 13.23 -8.35 -5.39
C TRP A 88 14.72 -8.10 -5.62
N ARG A 89 15.51 -9.17 -5.80
CA ARG A 89 16.96 -9.05 -6.00
C ARG A 89 17.32 -8.43 -7.35
N PHE A 90 16.63 -8.83 -8.43
CA PHE A 90 17.06 -8.50 -9.79
C PHE A 90 16.22 -7.42 -10.48
N PHE A 91 14.93 -7.29 -10.17
CA PHE A 91 14.04 -6.36 -10.91
C PHE A 91 13.72 -5.07 -10.16
N ALA A 92 13.82 -5.06 -8.83
CA ALA A 92 13.30 -3.96 -8.01
C ALA A 92 14.00 -2.61 -8.22
N GLY A 93 15.22 -2.61 -8.74
CA GLY A 93 15.98 -1.38 -9.06
C GLY A 93 15.97 -0.97 -10.53
N ILE A 94 15.28 -1.71 -11.41
CA ILE A 94 15.19 -1.39 -12.84
C ILE A 94 14.20 -0.24 -13.05
N ARG A 95 14.62 0.79 -13.79
CA ARG A 95 13.85 2.03 -14.03
C ARG A 95 12.48 1.78 -14.65
N THR A 96 12.35 0.82 -15.57
CA THR A 96 11.04 0.48 -16.17
C THR A 96 10.03 -0.09 -15.17
N ASN A 97 10.50 -0.55 -14.02
CA ASN A 97 9.66 -1.06 -12.93
C ASN A 97 9.36 0.01 -11.88
N PHE A 98 9.79 1.27 -12.09
CA PHE A 98 9.39 2.40 -11.25
C PHE A 98 7.96 2.79 -11.60
N ASP A 99 7.16 3.09 -10.57
CA ASP A 99 5.72 3.37 -10.67
C ASP A 99 4.92 2.57 -11.74
N PRO A 100 4.96 1.23 -11.71
CA PRO A 100 4.35 0.45 -12.76
C PRO A 100 2.84 0.61 -12.73
N ARG A 101 2.26 0.76 -13.93
CA ARG A 101 0.81 0.79 -14.14
C ARG A 101 0.18 -0.59 -13.95
N LEU A 102 -1.13 -0.61 -13.75
CA LEU A 102 -1.91 -1.85 -13.74
C LEU A 102 -1.80 -2.57 -15.09
N THR A 103 -1.78 -3.90 -15.03
CA THR A 103 -1.95 -4.75 -16.20
C THR A 103 -3.43 -4.86 -16.55
N LYS A 104 -3.76 -5.56 -17.64
CA LYS A 104 -5.17 -5.80 -18.00
C LYS A 104 -5.90 -6.55 -16.88
N ASP A 105 -5.29 -7.60 -16.35
CA ASP A 105 -5.84 -8.35 -15.23
C ASP A 105 -6.02 -7.47 -14.00
N GLY A 106 -5.06 -6.60 -13.69
CA GLY A 106 -5.18 -5.67 -12.56
C GLY A 106 -6.33 -4.66 -12.71
N ILE A 107 -6.65 -4.25 -13.94
CA ILE A 107 -7.82 -3.43 -14.24
C ILE A 107 -9.11 -4.23 -14.00
N ASP A 108 -9.15 -5.49 -14.44
CA ASP A 108 -10.32 -6.35 -14.27
C ASP A 108 -10.55 -6.73 -12.79
N GLU A 109 -9.48 -6.95 -12.02
CA GLU A 109 -9.51 -7.09 -10.55
C GLU A 109 -10.09 -5.83 -9.88
N ALA A 110 -9.63 -4.63 -10.26
CA ALA A 110 -10.13 -3.38 -9.70
C ALA A 110 -11.62 -3.15 -10.00
N LYS A 111 -12.06 -3.54 -11.20
CA LYS A 111 -13.48 -3.50 -11.54
C LYS A 111 -14.29 -4.47 -10.70
N MET A 112 -13.81 -5.71 -10.56
CA MET A 112 -14.46 -6.73 -9.75
C MET A 112 -14.61 -6.28 -8.28
N ALA A 113 -13.56 -5.68 -7.71
CA ALA A 113 -13.60 -5.11 -6.36
C ALA A 113 -14.70 -4.04 -6.23
N GLY A 114 -14.79 -3.12 -7.19
CA GLY A 114 -15.86 -2.12 -7.23
C GLY A 114 -17.26 -2.72 -7.37
N GLN A 115 -17.42 -3.77 -8.18
CA GLN A 115 -18.70 -4.48 -8.37
C GLN A 115 -19.14 -5.23 -7.11
N ILE A 116 -18.22 -5.93 -6.44
CA ILE A 116 -18.50 -6.62 -5.17
C ILE A 116 -18.96 -5.60 -4.13
N LEU A 117 -18.20 -4.51 -3.94
CA LEU A 117 -18.57 -3.50 -2.96
C LEU A 117 -19.87 -2.77 -3.34
N LYS A 118 -20.14 -2.54 -4.63
CA LYS A 118 -21.45 -2.04 -5.08
C LYS A 118 -22.59 -2.96 -4.67
N GLY A 119 -22.42 -4.28 -4.86
CA GLY A 119 -23.39 -5.28 -4.44
C GLY A 119 -23.71 -5.18 -2.94
N LEU A 120 -22.67 -5.07 -2.10
CA LEU A 120 -22.84 -4.90 -0.65
C LEU A 120 -23.54 -3.58 -0.29
N VAL A 121 -23.18 -2.48 -0.94
CA VAL A 121 -23.81 -1.16 -0.70
C VAL A 121 -25.28 -1.18 -1.08
N ASP A 122 -25.62 -1.71 -2.27
CA ASP A 122 -26.98 -1.62 -2.80
C ASP A 122 -27.92 -2.69 -2.25
N ALA A 123 -27.41 -3.90 -1.95
CA ALA A 123 -28.23 -5.02 -1.52
C ALA A 123 -28.21 -5.25 0.00
N GLU A 124 -27.10 -4.91 0.68
CA GLU A 124 -26.90 -5.22 2.10
C GLU A 124 -26.76 -3.96 2.98
N GLY A 125 -26.85 -2.77 2.38
CA GLY A 125 -26.80 -1.50 3.10
C GLY A 125 -25.41 -1.17 3.66
N ALA A 126 -24.33 -1.66 3.03
CA ALA A 126 -22.98 -1.30 3.42
C ALA A 126 -22.76 0.23 3.31
N PRO A 127 -22.00 0.86 4.23
CA PRO A 127 -21.67 2.27 4.14
C PRO A 127 -21.01 2.60 2.79
N ARG A 128 -21.45 3.69 2.15
CA ARG A 128 -20.97 4.11 0.83
C ARG A 128 -19.78 5.09 0.95
N PRO A 129 -18.60 4.80 0.37
CA PRO A 129 -17.43 5.66 0.49
C PRO A 129 -17.48 6.83 -0.50
N MET A 130 -17.86 8.02 -0.04
CA MET A 130 -17.91 9.22 -0.90
C MET A 130 -16.55 9.92 -1.06
N LYS A 131 -15.59 9.58 -0.20
CA LYS A 131 -14.19 10.06 -0.24
C LYS A 131 -13.26 8.88 -0.48
N VAL A 132 -12.42 8.96 -1.51
CA VAL A 132 -11.40 7.95 -1.80
C VAL A 132 -10.01 8.56 -1.64
N TYR A 133 -9.27 8.10 -0.65
CA TYR A 133 -7.85 8.42 -0.48
C TYR A 133 -7.01 7.40 -1.23
N THR A 134 -6.00 7.84 -1.98
CA THR A 134 -5.12 6.94 -2.72
C THR A 134 -3.66 7.31 -2.55
N SER A 135 -2.82 6.28 -2.59
CA SER A 135 -1.39 6.44 -2.87
C SER A 135 -1.16 7.22 -4.17
N PRO A 136 -0.07 8.00 -4.29
CA PRO A 136 0.30 8.68 -5.54
C PRO A 136 0.85 7.74 -6.61
N LEU A 137 1.08 6.46 -6.30
CA LEU A 137 1.57 5.50 -7.28
C LEU A 137 0.46 5.17 -8.30
N SER A 138 0.83 5.20 -9.58
CA SER A 138 -0.04 5.03 -10.75
C SER A 138 -0.99 3.84 -10.61
N ARG A 139 -0.49 2.70 -10.12
CA ARG A 139 -1.31 1.49 -9.87
C ARG A 139 -2.46 1.71 -8.87
N CYS A 140 -2.23 2.48 -7.80
CA CYS A 140 -3.30 2.80 -6.83
C CYS A 140 -4.29 3.79 -7.42
N VAL A 141 -3.81 4.82 -8.14
CA VAL A 141 -4.70 5.80 -8.81
C VAL A 141 -5.60 5.10 -9.83
N GLN A 142 -5.06 4.22 -10.68
CA GLN A 142 -5.84 3.41 -11.61
C GLN A 142 -6.84 2.51 -10.88
N THR A 143 -6.40 1.82 -9.82
CA THR A 143 -7.29 0.97 -9.01
C THR A 143 -8.45 1.78 -8.45
N ALA A 144 -8.18 2.94 -7.85
CA ALA A 144 -9.18 3.83 -7.29
C ALA A 144 -10.19 4.28 -8.34
N MET A 145 -9.72 4.77 -9.50
CA MET A 145 -10.59 5.26 -10.58
C MET A 145 -11.51 4.17 -11.14
N HIS A 146 -10.97 2.96 -11.40
CA HIS A 146 -11.78 1.83 -11.86
C HIS A 146 -12.79 1.36 -10.80
N THR A 147 -12.37 1.33 -9.53
CA THR A 147 -13.26 0.96 -8.42
C THR A 147 -14.39 1.97 -8.26
N ILE A 148 -14.09 3.28 -8.30
CA ILE A 148 -15.10 4.36 -8.25
C ILE A 148 -16.10 4.24 -9.41
N LYS A 149 -15.61 3.97 -10.62
CA LYS A 149 -16.46 3.79 -11.80
C LYS A 149 -17.48 2.68 -11.58
N GLU A 150 -17.01 1.52 -11.16
CA GLU A 150 -17.87 0.35 -10.97
C GLU A 150 -18.78 0.49 -9.76
N LEU A 151 -18.35 1.15 -8.68
CA LEU A 151 -19.20 1.47 -7.54
C LEU A 151 -20.37 2.40 -7.89
N GLN A 152 -20.27 3.14 -9.00
CA GLN A 152 -21.26 4.13 -9.43
C GLN A 152 -21.56 5.15 -8.32
N LEU A 153 -20.52 5.67 -7.65
CA LEU A 153 -20.65 6.57 -6.50
C LEU A 153 -21.38 7.90 -6.77
N GLY A 154 -21.86 8.12 -8.00
CA GLY A 154 -22.63 9.29 -8.39
C GLY A 154 -21.82 10.59 -8.40
N PRO A 155 -22.47 11.72 -8.68
CA PRO A 155 -21.84 13.03 -8.58
C PRO A 155 -21.41 13.32 -7.13
N GLY A 156 -20.22 13.91 -6.95
CA GLY A 156 -19.72 14.34 -5.64
C GLY A 156 -18.72 13.39 -4.97
N VAL A 157 -18.37 12.26 -5.60
CA VAL A 157 -17.19 11.48 -5.19
C VAL A 157 -15.93 12.32 -5.37
N SER A 158 -15.03 12.28 -4.40
CA SER A 158 -13.72 12.95 -4.51
C SER A 158 -12.57 11.97 -4.31
N LEU A 159 -11.50 12.21 -5.07
CA LEU A 159 -10.25 11.45 -5.04
C LEU A 159 -9.17 12.31 -4.40
N SER A 160 -8.63 11.88 -3.28
CA SER A 160 -7.57 12.57 -2.54
C SER A 160 -6.28 11.77 -2.61
N VAL A 161 -5.27 12.33 -3.30
CA VAL A 161 -3.97 11.69 -3.47
C VAL A 161 -3.05 12.13 -2.34
N ARG A 162 -2.47 11.18 -1.59
CA ARG A 162 -1.67 11.44 -0.39
C ARG A 162 -0.35 10.68 -0.38
N GLU A 163 0.78 11.39 -0.25
CA GLU A 163 2.12 10.78 -0.20
C GLU A 163 2.25 9.83 1.00
N GLY A 164 1.55 10.12 2.10
CA GLY A 164 1.47 9.25 3.27
C GLY A 164 0.93 7.85 3.00
N LEU A 165 0.32 7.59 1.83
CA LEU A 165 -0.18 6.28 1.37
C LEU A 165 0.75 5.58 0.35
N ARG A 166 1.93 6.13 0.01
CA ARG A 166 2.96 5.47 -0.83
C ARG A 166 3.35 4.09 -0.29
N GLU A 167 3.72 3.14 -1.15
CA GLU A 167 4.30 1.86 -0.71
C GLU A 167 5.59 2.04 0.10
N TRP A 168 5.92 1.08 0.95
CA TRP A 168 7.15 1.03 1.73
C TRP A 168 8.41 0.97 0.85
N LYS A 169 9.35 1.92 1.02
CA LYS A 169 10.60 2.00 0.24
C LYS A 169 11.69 1.01 0.65
N GLY A 170 11.52 0.30 1.77
CA GLY A 170 12.48 -0.72 2.20
C GLY A 170 13.72 -0.16 2.89
N TYR A 171 13.92 -0.48 4.18
CA TYR A 171 15.18 -0.14 4.85
C TYR A 171 16.30 -1.07 4.36
N GLY A 172 17.27 -0.51 3.64
CA GLY A 172 18.41 -1.24 3.08
C GLY A 172 18.07 -2.18 1.91
N GLN A 173 16.81 -2.30 1.50
CA GLN A 173 16.37 -3.27 0.48
C GLN A 173 16.49 -2.76 -0.97
N TYR A 174 16.86 -1.49 -1.16
CA TYR A 174 17.01 -0.86 -2.49
C TYR A 174 15.78 -1.03 -3.41
N HIS A 175 14.59 -1.26 -2.85
CA HIS A 175 13.36 -1.46 -3.61
C HIS A 175 12.89 -0.12 -4.18
N GLN A 176 12.86 0.02 -5.50
CA GLN A 176 12.58 1.29 -6.19
C GLN A 176 11.25 1.31 -6.95
N SER A 177 10.45 0.24 -6.92
CA SER A 177 9.13 0.22 -7.60
C SER A 177 8.12 1.23 -7.02
N ASP A 178 8.54 1.95 -5.99
CA ASP A 178 7.76 2.91 -5.20
C ASP A 178 8.26 4.34 -5.41
N ARG A 179 9.17 4.54 -6.37
CA ARG A 179 9.41 5.86 -6.97
C ARG A 179 8.21 6.21 -7.82
N ARG A 180 7.46 7.22 -7.40
CA ARG A 180 6.32 7.78 -8.14
C ARG A 180 6.78 8.65 -9.30
N GLY A 181 5.89 8.84 -10.28
CA GLY A 181 6.04 9.89 -11.28
C GLY A 181 5.94 11.32 -10.70
N SER A 182 6.10 12.31 -11.58
CA SER A 182 5.88 13.71 -11.22
C SER A 182 4.40 13.99 -10.96
N VAL A 183 4.09 15.11 -10.31
CA VAL A 183 2.69 15.59 -10.18
C VAL A 183 2.05 15.76 -11.56
N SER A 184 2.80 16.24 -12.55
CA SER A 184 2.31 16.39 -13.92
C SER A 184 1.91 15.04 -14.53
N ASP A 185 2.72 13.99 -14.34
CA ASP A 185 2.43 12.65 -14.83
C ASP A 185 1.17 12.08 -14.16
N LEU A 186 1.01 12.33 -12.86
CA LEU A 186 -0.15 11.92 -12.10
C LEU A 186 -1.42 12.62 -12.59
N LEU A 187 -1.39 13.93 -12.81
CA LEU A 187 -2.53 14.68 -13.33
C LEU A 187 -2.90 14.20 -14.74
N ALA A 188 -1.91 13.99 -15.61
CA ALA A 188 -2.13 13.45 -16.95
C ALA A 188 -2.73 12.03 -16.92
N LEU A 189 -2.32 11.19 -15.95
CA LEU A 189 -2.92 9.87 -15.74
C LEU A 189 -4.40 9.99 -15.35
N VAL A 190 -4.74 10.87 -14.41
CA VAL A 190 -6.13 11.08 -13.98
C VAL A 190 -7.00 11.61 -15.12
N ASP A 191 -6.49 12.56 -15.91
CA ASP A 191 -7.20 13.10 -17.08
C ASP A 191 -7.46 12.02 -18.15
N GLY A 192 -6.47 11.18 -18.43
CA GLY A 192 -6.62 10.05 -19.34
C GLY A 192 -7.64 9.02 -18.84
N LEU A 193 -7.67 8.76 -17.53
CA LEU A 193 -8.65 7.88 -16.91
C LEU A 193 -10.06 8.48 -16.94
N ASN A 194 -10.20 9.78 -16.68
CA ASN A 194 -11.48 10.49 -16.81
C ASN A 194 -12.06 10.33 -18.23
N GLY A 195 -11.24 10.58 -19.25
CA GLY A 195 -11.66 10.45 -20.65
C GLY A 195 -12.05 9.01 -21.02
N SER A 196 -11.25 8.02 -20.61
CA SER A 196 -11.50 6.60 -20.94
C SER A 196 -12.65 5.96 -20.15
N LEU A 197 -12.91 6.42 -18.92
CA LEU A 197 -13.96 5.91 -18.06
C LEU A 197 -15.25 6.73 -18.13
N GLY A 198 -15.26 7.85 -18.85
CA GLY A 198 -16.39 8.79 -18.90
C GLY A 198 -16.71 9.33 -17.51
N MET A 199 -15.70 9.80 -16.80
CA MET A 199 -15.78 10.38 -15.46
C MET A 199 -15.23 11.80 -15.47
N GLU A 200 -15.60 12.58 -14.45
CA GLU A 200 -15.09 13.94 -14.25
C GLU A 200 -14.62 14.10 -12.79
N ILE A 201 -13.54 13.40 -12.43
CA ILE A 201 -12.92 13.52 -11.12
C ILE A 201 -11.77 14.51 -11.18
N ARG A 202 -11.81 15.52 -10.32
CA ARG A 202 -10.64 16.39 -10.06
C ARG A 202 -9.93 15.89 -8.80
N PRO A 203 -8.66 15.47 -8.88
CA PRO A 203 -7.96 14.94 -7.73
C PRO A 203 -7.50 16.06 -6.80
N GLU A 204 -7.68 15.88 -5.50
CA GLU A 204 -7.08 16.72 -4.47
C GLU A 204 -5.69 16.19 -4.14
N ILE A 205 -4.66 16.94 -4.56
CA ILE A 205 -3.26 16.52 -4.38
C ILE A 205 -2.71 17.03 -3.06
N ASP A 206 -1.99 16.16 -2.34
CA ASP A 206 -1.21 16.50 -1.16
C ASP A 206 -0.31 17.72 -1.41
N PRO A 207 -0.38 18.77 -0.57
CA PRO A 207 0.50 19.93 -0.70
C PRO A 207 1.99 19.58 -0.66
N GLY A 208 2.40 18.53 0.07
CA GLY A 208 3.78 18.06 0.13
C GLY A 208 4.29 17.55 -1.22
N LEU A 209 3.42 16.90 -2.02
CA LEU A 209 3.75 16.45 -3.37
C LEU A 209 3.98 17.61 -4.33
N LEU A 210 3.18 18.67 -4.19
CA LEU A 210 3.34 19.88 -5.01
C LEU A 210 4.69 20.55 -4.74
N GLN A 211 5.13 20.57 -3.48
CA GLN A 211 6.42 21.14 -3.08
C GLN A 211 7.61 20.28 -3.54
N GLN A 212 7.50 18.94 -3.44
CA GLN A 212 8.55 18.01 -3.85
C GLN A 212 8.85 18.03 -5.36
N SER A 213 7.86 18.34 -6.20
CA SER A 213 8.02 18.42 -7.66
C SER A 213 9.09 19.42 -8.14
N GLN A 214 9.53 20.33 -7.27
CA GLN A 214 10.56 21.32 -7.56
C GLN A 214 12.00 20.87 -7.21
N GLN A 215 12.17 19.74 -6.49
CA GLN A 215 13.45 19.36 -5.88
C GLN A 215 14.03 18.00 -6.35
N GLU A 216 13.19 17.10 -6.87
CA GLU A 216 13.56 15.67 -7.00
C GLU A 216 14.28 15.27 -8.30
N ALA A 217 14.47 16.17 -9.27
CA ALA A 217 15.16 15.83 -10.52
C ALA A 217 16.70 15.69 -10.40
N MET A 218 17.31 16.11 -9.28
CA MET A 218 18.78 16.21 -9.17
C MET A 218 19.41 15.44 -7.99
N GLU A 219 18.63 15.04 -6.98
CA GLU A 219 19.18 14.37 -5.77
C GLU A 219 19.00 12.84 -5.78
N ASP A 220 17.99 12.33 -6.50
CA ASP A 220 17.62 10.90 -6.54
C ASP A 220 18.58 10.03 -7.39
N GLU A 221 19.53 10.66 -8.08
CA GLU A 221 20.60 9.98 -8.84
C GLU A 221 21.89 9.76 -8.04
N LEU A 222 22.13 10.47 -6.92
CA LEU A 222 23.46 10.48 -6.29
C LEU A 222 23.52 10.31 -4.76
N LYS A 223 22.43 10.44 -3.98
CA LYS A 223 22.54 10.39 -2.51
C LYS A 223 21.39 9.65 -1.84
N GLY A 224 21.60 8.36 -1.58
CA GLY A 224 20.89 7.61 -0.53
C GLY A 224 19.40 7.45 -0.77
N LEU A 225 19.05 6.51 -1.64
CA LEU A 225 17.67 6.08 -1.86
C LEU A 225 17.05 5.64 -0.53
N GLY A 226 16.10 6.45 -0.07
CA GLY A 226 15.61 6.51 1.31
C GLY A 226 15.24 5.16 1.89
N SER A 227 15.99 4.77 2.92
CA SER A 227 15.76 3.60 3.75
C SER A 227 14.58 3.86 4.68
N GLU A 228 13.37 3.52 4.24
CA GLU A 228 12.15 3.67 5.05
C GLU A 228 11.98 2.43 5.94
N THR A 229 11.86 2.60 7.25
CA THR A 229 11.44 1.54 8.19
C THR A 229 9.92 1.44 8.24
N PHE A 230 9.35 0.38 8.81
CA PHE A 230 7.91 0.34 9.06
C PHE A 230 7.46 1.47 10.01
N THR A 231 8.30 1.86 10.98
CA THR A 231 8.06 3.03 11.83
C THR A 231 7.89 4.32 11.00
N ASP A 232 8.70 4.52 9.97
CA ASP A 232 8.56 5.69 9.09
C ASP A 232 7.23 5.66 8.32
N VAL A 233 6.79 4.47 7.88
CA VAL A 233 5.47 4.27 7.26
C VAL A 233 4.35 4.56 8.27
N ASP A 234 4.47 4.07 9.50
CA ASP A 234 3.52 4.31 10.58
C ASP A 234 3.37 5.82 10.85
N ILE A 235 4.48 6.56 10.92
CA ILE A 235 4.49 8.01 11.15
C ILE A 235 3.70 8.74 10.05
N ARG A 236 4.00 8.47 8.76
CA ARG A 236 3.32 9.17 7.67
C ARG A 236 1.87 8.72 7.49
N LEU A 237 1.56 7.46 7.74
CA LEU A 237 0.19 6.94 7.66
C LEU A 237 -0.68 7.48 8.81
N ARG A 238 -0.10 7.65 10.00
CA ARG A 238 -0.78 8.26 11.15
C ARG A 238 -1.22 9.69 10.85
N ARG A 239 -0.41 10.46 10.11
CA ARG A 239 -0.79 11.81 9.65
C ARG A 239 -1.99 11.78 8.70
N ILE A 240 -2.12 10.74 7.87
CA ILE A 240 -3.30 10.58 7.02
C ILE A 240 -4.54 10.24 7.86
N LEU A 241 -4.40 9.42 8.90
CA LEU A 241 -5.50 9.18 9.84
C LEU A 241 -5.88 10.44 10.62
N ASP A 242 -4.91 11.24 11.05
CA ASP A 242 -5.16 12.54 11.69
C ASP A 242 -5.97 13.44 10.75
N GLU A 243 -5.54 13.58 9.48
CA GLU A 243 -6.24 14.34 8.45
C GLU A 243 -7.68 13.83 8.24
N ILE A 244 -7.87 12.53 8.04
CA ILE A 244 -9.19 11.91 7.86
C ILE A 244 -10.10 12.25 9.05
N PHE A 245 -9.61 12.10 10.28
CA PHE A 245 -10.39 12.41 11.47
C PHE A 245 -10.57 13.90 11.73
N GLU A 246 -9.82 14.79 11.10
CA GLU A 246 -10.00 16.24 11.16
C GLU A 246 -10.97 16.76 10.10
N VAL A 247 -10.87 16.24 8.87
CA VAL A 247 -11.60 16.76 7.70
C VAL A 247 -12.98 16.13 7.55
N GLU A 248 -13.09 14.82 7.73
CA GLU A 248 -14.35 14.11 7.47
C GLU A 248 -15.41 14.44 8.51
N GLN A 249 -16.68 14.14 8.25
CA GLN A 249 -17.72 14.30 9.27
C GLN A 249 -17.82 13.04 10.14
N PRO A 250 -18.33 13.15 11.38
CA PRO A 250 -18.67 11.96 12.17
C PRO A 250 -19.65 11.06 11.39
N GLY A 251 -19.37 9.77 11.34
CA GLY A 251 -20.20 8.80 10.63
C GLY A 251 -19.89 8.69 9.13
N SER A 252 -18.93 9.46 8.62
CA SER A 252 -18.44 9.33 7.25
C SER A 252 -17.92 7.91 6.96
N CYS A 253 -18.03 7.52 5.69
CA CYS A 253 -17.36 6.36 5.13
C CYS A 253 -16.35 6.80 4.08
N VAL A 254 -15.12 6.27 4.17
CA VAL A 254 -14.02 6.56 3.25
C VAL A 254 -13.39 5.26 2.75
N MET A 255 -12.72 5.32 1.61
CA MET A 255 -11.93 4.20 1.07
C MET A 255 -10.47 4.62 0.89
N LEU A 256 -9.54 3.76 1.28
CA LEU A 256 -8.11 3.96 1.19
C LEU A 256 -7.54 2.95 0.19
N VAL A 257 -7.05 3.42 -0.95
CA VAL A 257 -6.40 2.59 -1.97
C VAL A 257 -4.88 2.68 -1.79
N LEU A 258 -4.29 1.58 -1.31
CA LEU A 258 -2.92 1.56 -0.82
C LEU A 258 -2.24 0.21 -1.12
N HIS A 259 -1.12 -0.07 -0.47
CA HIS A 259 -0.25 -1.21 -0.74
C HIS A 259 -0.23 -2.21 0.41
N ASN A 260 0.35 -3.39 0.19
CA ASN A 260 0.37 -4.43 1.21
C ASN A 260 1.11 -3.99 2.49
N ARG A 261 2.32 -3.42 2.36
CA ARG A 261 3.07 -2.98 3.55
C ARG A 261 2.40 -1.78 4.24
N CYS A 262 1.68 -0.95 3.50
CA CYS A 262 0.83 0.09 4.11
C CYS A 262 -0.34 -0.47 4.91
N ASN A 263 -0.97 -1.57 4.47
CA ASN A 263 -1.99 -2.24 5.30
C ASN A 263 -1.38 -2.80 6.60
N LYS A 264 -0.18 -3.38 6.54
CA LYS A 264 0.54 -3.83 7.75
C LYS A 264 0.76 -2.69 8.74
N SER A 265 1.22 -1.54 8.25
CA SER A 265 1.35 -0.33 9.07
C SER A 265 0.01 0.18 9.59
N LEU A 266 -1.07 0.10 8.81
CA LEU A 266 -2.39 0.49 9.29
C LEU A 266 -2.82 -0.40 10.48
N LEU A 267 -2.63 -1.71 10.37
CA LEU A 267 -2.92 -2.64 11.45
C LEU A 267 -2.06 -2.35 12.69
N ARG A 268 -0.75 -2.07 12.52
CA ARG A 268 0.13 -1.62 13.61
C ARG A 268 -0.43 -0.39 14.32
N LEU A 269 -0.84 0.62 13.54
CA LEU A 269 -1.45 1.84 14.08
C LEU A 269 -2.77 1.60 14.81
N MET A 270 -3.46 0.51 14.50
CA MET A 270 -4.70 0.10 15.15
C MET A 270 -4.50 -0.89 16.31
N GLY A 271 -3.24 -1.13 16.72
CA GLY A 271 -2.89 -1.88 17.93
C GLY A 271 -2.33 -3.28 17.70
N HIS A 272 -2.07 -3.69 16.45
CA HIS A 272 -1.40 -4.96 16.17
C HIS A 272 0.12 -4.86 16.36
N SER A 273 0.72 -5.92 16.87
CA SER A 273 2.17 -6.04 17.00
C SER A 273 2.85 -6.27 15.64
N GLN A 274 4.16 -6.00 15.56
CA GLN A 274 4.92 -6.29 14.35
C GLN A 274 4.87 -7.78 13.97
N ASP A 275 4.91 -8.68 14.95
CA ASP A 275 4.89 -10.13 14.71
C ASP A 275 3.54 -10.59 14.12
N GLU A 276 2.43 -10.01 14.59
CA GLU A 276 1.08 -10.27 14.04
C GLU A 276 0.97 -9.82 12.58
N VAL A 277 1.47 -8.62 12.25
CA VAL A 277 1.36 -8.08 10.88
C VAL A 277 2.45 -8.59 9.94
N HIS A 278 3.55 -9.16 10.43
CA HIS A 278 4.62 -9.66 9.59
C HIS A 278 4.12 -10.76 8.64
N ASN A 279 3.30 -11.68 9.16
CA ASN A 279 2.73 -12.79 8.40
C ASN A 279 1.45 -12.45 7.63
N PHE A 280 0.91 -11.24 7.82
CA PHE A 280 -0.28 -10.79 7.11
C PHE A 280 0.05 -10.56 5.62
N ASP A 281 -0.77 -11.08 4.72
CA ASP A 281 -0.72 -10.76 3.29
C ASP A 281 -2.16 -10.62 2.77
N ILE A 282 -2.35 -9.78 1.76
CA ILE A 282 -3.68 -9.54 1.17
C ILE A 282 -3.55 -9.55 -0.34
N GLU A 283 -4.47 -10.18 -1.05
CA GLU A 283 -4.42 -10.29 -2.51
C GLU A 283 -4.56 -8.92 -3.17
N ASN A 284 -4.08 -8.81 -4.40
CA ASN A 284 -4.40 -7.68 -5.26
C ASN A 284 -5.92 -7.45 -5.28
N CYS A 285 -6.33 -6.20 -5.11
CA CYS A 285 -7.72 -5.78 -5.04
C CYS A 285 -8.57 -6.36 -3.89
N ALA A 286 -7.99 -7.07 -2.91
CA ALA A 286 -8.71 -7.43 -1.70
C ALA A 286 -9.16 -6.17 -0.93
N ILE A 287 -10.39 -6.19 -0.42
CA ILE A 287 -10.99 -5.12 0.38
C ILE A 287 -11.14 -5.59 1.82
N LEU A 288 -10.69 -4.77 2.76
CA LEU A 288 -10.97 -4.93 4.19
C LEU A 288 -11.79 -3.74 4.66
N SER A 289 -12.58 -3.93 5.71
CA SER A 289 -13.40 -2.87 6.28
C SER A 289 -13.10 -2.70 7.78
N TYR A 290 -13.19 -1.47 8.26
CA TYR A 290 -12.87 -1.12 9.64
C TYR A 290 -13.84 -0.06 10.16
N LEU A 291 -14.44 -0.29 11.33
CA LEU A 291 -15.10 0.78 12.08
C LEU A 291 -14.11 1.41 13.04
N VAL A 292 -13.52 2.54 12.66
CA VAL A 292 -12.37 3.13 13.35
C VAL A 292 -12.80 4.27 14.27
N LYS A 293 -12.19 4.32 15.46
CA LYS A 293 -12.24 5.43 16.41
C LYS A 293 -10.84 5.93 16.73
N ARG A 294 -10.74 7.13 17.27
CA ARG A 294 -9.50 7.65 17.85
C ARG A 294 -9.66 8.02 19.32
N THR A 295 -8.58 7.91 20.08
CA THR A 295 -8.53 8.36 21.49
C THR A 295 -7.33 9.26 21.70
N ARG A 296 -7.49 10.30 22.51
CA ARG A 296 -6.40 11.22 22.81
C ARG A 296 -5.41 10.54 23.75
N LEU A 297 -4.13 10.66 23.43
CA LEU A 297 -3.03 10.27 24.30
C LEU A 297 -2.85 11.27 25.44
N THR A 298 -2.39 10.77 26.58
CA THR A 298 -1.81 11.57 27.66
C THR A 298 -0.46 12.14 27.23
N ASP A 299 0.00 13.20 27.90
CA ASP A 299 1.30 13.81 27.59
C ASP A 299 2.48 12.84 27.74
N ASP A 300 2.39 11.90 28.71
CA ASP A 300 3.40 10.85 28.88
C ASP A 300 3.40 9.86 27.71
N GLU A 301 2.23 9.47 27.22
CA GLU A 301 2.11 8.58 26.05
C GLU A 301 2.59 9.27 24.77
N VAL A 302 2.32 10.58 24.60
CA VAL A 302 2.87 11.37 23.48
C VAL A 302 4.39 11.41 23.55
N ARG A 303 4.98 11.66 24.73
CA ARG A 303 6.44 11.63 24.93
C ARG A 303 7.04 10.25 24.64
N ALA A 304 6.40 9.18 25.10
CA ALA A 304 6.84 7.81 24.84
C ALA A 304 6.80 7.48 23.35
N ARG A 305 5.75 7.93 22.64
CA ARG A 305 5.66 7.81 21.19
C ARG A 305 6.74 8.61 20.47
N GLU A 306 6.96 9.86 20.85
CA GLU A 306 8.04 10.69 20.29
C GLU A 306 9.40 10.00 20.42
N TRP A 307 9.64 9.32 21.53
CA TRP A 307 10.86 8.54 21.71
C TRP A 307 10.95 7.35 20.74
N ASN A 308 9.86 6.61 20.57
CA ASN A 308 9.82 5.45 19.67
C ASN A 308 9.91 5.84 18.18
N ASP A 309 9.32 6.97 17.81
CA ASP A 309 9.25 7.48 16.44
C ASP A 309 10.58 8.15 15.99
N ARG A 310 11.48 8.50 16.93
CA ARG A 310 12.78 9.12 16.62
C ARG A 310 13.78 8.14 16.01
N VAL A 311 14.71 8.68 15.21
CA VAL A 311 15.89 7.95 14.75
C VAL A 311 16.69 7.44 15.94
N GLY A 312 16.92 6.13 15.98
CA GLY A 312 17.57 5.45 17.11
C GLY A 312 16.63 5.09 18.27
N GLY A 313 15.32 5.32 18.13
CA GLY A 313 14.30 4.77 19.02
C GLY A 313 14.24 3.24 18.94
N CYS A 314 13.75 2.60 20.01
CA CYS A 314 13.72 1.13 20.10
C CYS A 314 12.97 0.48 18.94
N GLN A 315 11.81 1.03 18.54
CA GLN A 315 11.02 0.50 17.44
C GLN A 315 11.72 0.67 16.08
N GLN A 316 12.35 1.82 15.83
CA GLN A 316 13.14 2.03 14.61
C GLN A 316 14.30 1.04 14.52
N ILE A 317 15.07 0.86 15.59
CA ILE A 317 16.20 -0.09 15.62
C ILE A 317 15.70 -1.52 15.35
N TYR A 318 14.58 -1.89 15.96
CA TYR A 318 13.97 -3.20 15.74
C TYR A 318 13.53 -3.38 14.29
N ASP A 319 12.79 -2.42 13.71
CA ASP A 319 12.35 -2.47 12.31
C ASP A 319 13.53 -2.51 11.33
N GLN A 320 14.63 -1.78 11.61
CA GLN A 320 15.87 -1.84 10.82
C GLN A 320 16.50 -3.24 10.87
N THR A 321 16.58 -3.83 12.07
CA THR A 321 17.14 -5.17 12.28
C THR A 321 16.36 -6.22 11.50
N ILE A 322 15.03 -6.18 11.59
CA ILE A 322 14.15 -7.10 10.84
C ILE A 322 14.31 -6.90 9.33
N ALA A 323 14.29 -5.66 8.84
CA ALA A 323 14.40 -5.38 7.41
C ALA A 323 15.74 -5.83 6.80
N LEU A 324 16.85 -5.73 7.54
CA LEU A 324 18.16 -6.23 7.12
C LEU A 324 18.22 -7.76 7.12
N GLY A 325 17.65 -8.41 8.14
CA GLY A 325 17.53 -9.86 8.20
C GLY A 325 16.69 -10.42 7.05
N ASP A 326 15.52 -9.83 6.80
CA ASP A 326 14.64 -10.18 5.69
C ASP A 326 15.37 -10.04 4.34
N LYS A 327 16.13 -8.96 4.16
CA LYS A 327 16.91 -8.75 2.94
C LYS A 327 17.93 -9.86 2.71
N GLU A 328 18.73 -10.17 3.72
CA GLU A 328 19.75 -11.21 3.63
C GLU A 328 19.13 -12.56 3.29
N GLN A 329 18.03 -12.91 3.98
CA GLN A 329 17.28 -14.13 3.70
C GLN A 329 16.74 -14.16 2.27
N GLN A 330 16.10 -13.09 1.79
CA GLN A 330 15.58 -13.01 0.42
C GLN A 330 16.70 -13.12 -0.63
N HIS A 331 17.85 -12.51 -0.38
CA HIS A 331 19.00 -12.62 -1.29
C HIS A 331 19.52 -14.07 -1.35
N GLN A 332 19.65 -14.75 -0.21
CA GLN A 332 20.07 -16.15 -0.15
C GLN A 332 19.06 -17.06 -0.88
N LEU A 333 17.76 -16.87 -0.64
CA LEU A 333 16.70 -17.60 -1.33
C LEU A 333 16.76 -17.38 -2.85
N ALA A 334 16.94 -16.14 -3.31
CA ALA A 334 17.05 -15.82 -4.72
C ALA A 334 18.26 -16.52 -5.38
N ALA A 335 19.41 -16.56 -4.70
CA ALA A 335 20.59 -17.27 -5.21
C ALA A 335 20.32 -18.76 -5.39
N GLU A 336 19.68 -19.39 -4.40
CA GLU A 336 19.32 -20.80 -4.46
C GLU A 336 18.25 -21.10 -5.52
N GLU A 337 17.29 -20.21 -5.74
CA GLU A 337 16.29 -20.35 -6.78
C GLU A 337 16.87 -20.17 -8.18
N VAL A 338 17.80 -19.23 -8.38
CA VAL A 338 18.53 -19.05 -9.66
C VAL A 338 19.28 -20.33 -10.07
N LYS A 339 19.88 -21.05 -9.12
CA LYS A 339 20.52 -22.35 -9.38
C LYS A 339 19.53 -23.42 -9.84
N ARG A 340 18.28 -23.35 -9.40
CA ARG A 340 17.21 -24.31 -9.74
C ARG A 340 16.45 -23.98 -11.01
N LEU A 341 16.56 -22.75 -11.53
CA LEU A 341 15.94 -22.38 -12.80
C LEU A 341 16.38 -23.33 -13.92
N SER A 342 15.42 -23.74 -14.75
CA SER A 342 15.74 -24.43 -16.00
C SER A 342 16.56 -23.52 -16.93
N ALA A 343 17.29 -24.11 -17.88
CA ALA A 343 18.09 -23.33 -18.83
C ALA A 343 17.24 -22.28 -19.58
N GLY A 344 16.01 -22.63 -19.95
CA GLY A 344 15.09 -21.71 -20.63
C GLY A 344 14.55 -20.60 -19.72
N GLU A 345 14.35 -20.85 -18.43
CA GLU A 345 13.97 -19.80 -17.47
C GLU A 345 15.12 -18.84 -17.19
N PHE A 346 16.32 -19.39 -16.98
CA PHE A 346 17.53 -18.61 -16.77
C PHE A 346 17.80 -17.69 -17.97
N GLN A 347 17.78 -18.23 -19.19
CA GLN A 347 17.99 -17.44 -20.41
C GLN A 347 16.96 -16.31 -20.56
N ARG A 348 15.71 -16.51 -20.12
CA ARG A 348 14.69 -15.46 -20.17
C ARG A 348 14.92 -14.36 -19.14
N LEU A 349 15.34 -14.71 -17.93
CA LEU A 349 15.74 -13.76 -16.90
C LEU A 349 16.95 -12.93 -17.36
N GLU A 350 17.99 -13.61 -17.84
CA GLU A 350 19.20 -13.02 -18.40
C GLU A 350 18.91 -12.09 -19.57
N SER A 351 18.15 -12.55 -20.56
CA SER A 351 17.80 -11.74 -21.75
C SER A 351 17.05 -10.46 -21.37
N TYR A 352 16.17 -10.54 -20.37
CA TYR A 352 15.48 -9.35 -19.88
C TYR A 352 16.46 -8.36 -19.24
N LEU A 353 17.31 -8.81 -18.31
CA LEU A 353 18.29 -7.93 -17.66
C LEU A 353 19.28 -7.33 -18.66
N ILE A 354 19.74 -8.11 -19.65
CA ILE A 354 20.59 -7.61 -20.74
C ILE A 354 19.86 -6.54 -21.55
N SER A 355 18.59 -6.75 -21.89
CA SER A 355 17.82 -5.76 -22.66
C SER A 355 17.66 -4.42 -21.92
N GLU A 356 17.52 -4.44 -20.59
CA GLU A 356 17.45 -3.23 -19.77
C GLU A 356 18.83 -2.57 -19.63
N LYS A 357 19.90 -3.36 -19.52
CA LYS A 357 21.28 -2.87 -19.60
C LYS A 357 21.57 -2.18 -20.93
N GLU A 358 21.14 -2.75 -22.06
CA GLU A 358 21.30 -2.16 -23.39
C GLU A 358 20.51 -0.85 -23.57
N ARG A 359 19.43 -0.67 -22.79
CA ARG A 359 18.69 0.60 -22.69
C ARG A 359 19.36 1.64 -21.77
N GLY A 360 20.51 1.30 -21.18
CA GLY A 360 21.28 2.18 -20.32
C GLY A 360 20.88 2.14 -18.84
N ASP A 361 20.15 1.12 -18.40
CA ASP A 361 19.83 0.96 -16.98
C ASP A 361 21.06 0.51 -16.18
N VAL A 362 21.52 1.37 -15.28
CA VAL A 362 22.73 1.13 -14.47
C VAL A 362 22.55 0.03 -13.43
N TRP A 363 21.33 -0.20 -12.93
CA TRP A 363 21.04 -1.29 -12.00
C TRP A 363 21.12 -2.62 -12.72
N ALA A 364 20.60 -2.68 -13.95
CA ALA A 364 20.66 -3.89 -14.77
C ALA A 364 22.10 -4.37 -15.03
N VAL A 365 23.08 -3.46 -15.10
CA VAL A 365 24.51 -3.83 -15.23
C VAL A 365 24.94 -4.74 -14.08
N SER A 366 24.77 -4.28 -12.83
CA SER A 366 25.14 -5.06 -11.65
C SER A 366 24.25 -6.28 -11.44
N ALA A 367 22.97 -6.20 -11.81
CA ALA A 367 22.04 -7.33 -11.71
C ALA A 367 22.42 -8.49 -12.63
N VAL A 368 22.95 -8.22 -13.84
CA VAL A 368 23.45 -9.27 -14.75
C VAL A 368 24.67 -9.98 -14.14
N GLU A 369 25.63 -9.22 -13.60
CA GLU A 369 26.81 -9.80 -12.95
C GLU A 369 26.42 -10.65 -11.74
N ASP A 370 25.50 -10.14 -10.92
CA ASP A 370 24.99 -10.85 -9.74
C ASP A 370 24.21 -12.13 -10.12
N LEU A 371 23.48 -12.12 -11.24
CA LEU A 371 22.75 -13.28 -11.74
C LEU A 371 23.71 -14.43 -12.08
N TYR A 372 24.83 -14.14 -12.75
CA TYR A 372 25.85 -15.14 -13.06
C TYR A 372 26.53 -15.66 -11.81
N ASN A 373 26.89 -14.78 -10.86
CA ASN A 373 27.49 -15.22 -9.59
C ASN A 373 26.56 -16.18 -8.82
N CYS A 374 25.26 -15.86 -8.77
CA CYS A 374 24.27 -16.76 -8.18
C CYS A 374 24.22 -18.13 -8.87
N ARG A 375 24.32 -18.16 -10.20
CA ARG A 375 24.26 -19.38 -11.00
C ARG A 375 25.50 -20.24 -10.83
N GLU A 376 26.68 -19.64 -10.77
CA GLU A 376 27.97 -20.31 -10.62
C GLU A 376 28.28 -20.66 -9.16
N GLY A 377 27.60 -20.02 -8.21
CA GLY A 377 27.79 -20.22 -6.78
C GLY A 377 29.04 -19.53 -6.23
N THR A 378 29.42 -18.39 -6.83
CA THR A 378 30.62 -17.60 -6.51
C THR A 378 30.35 -16.45 -5.55
#